data_AF-A0A1D7XGT5-F1
#
_entry.id   AF-A0A1D7XGT5-F1
#
_cell.length_a   1.000
_cell.length_b   1.000
_cell.length_c   1.000
_cell.angle_alpha   90.00
_cell.angle_beta   90.00
_cell.angle_gamma   90.00
#
_symmetry.space_group_name_H-M   'P 1'
#
loop_
_entity.id
_entity.type
_entity.pdbx_description
1 polymer ?
#
loop_
_entity_poly.entity_id
_entity_poly.type
_entity_poly.pdbx_seq_one_letter_code
_entity_poly.pdbx_strand_id
1 'polypeptide(L)'
;MITLREEIKIEELDIISYLNNKGVDIVGKYFDYDKKITTKKAAEQVKIMVNLHKILLGYNNESLVRIKSTIGKEIENYKVQIRKLQKQYNNMMNLGIENDFEKLIISDGKILLDQAKHVIDYIYSHNYFGIIERSMNREELCIGRCDGSNLKLDKNIQIGTLKYLSYNLVEEDLYKYIKKIKRRNNYIDEEELIKVFAYESHLSKYSINYLKALCSFPKDTLKVWEKYKNNKKLKTYEEFSKQFKNSMNYETKILI
;
A
#
# COMPACT_ATOMS: atom_id res chain seq x y z
N MET A 1 51.79 -25.74 -20.83
CA MET A 1 51.23 -24.38 -20.64
C MET A 1 49.80 -24.56 -20.14
N ILE A 2 49.61 -24.52 -18.83
CA ILE A 2 48.31 -24.77 -18.18
C ILE A 2 47.60 -23.41 -18.12
N THR A 3 46.58 -23.22 -18.95
CA THR A 3 45.67 -22.07 -18.83
C THR A 3 44.58 -22.43 -17.82
N LEU A 4 44.77 -21.98 -16.58
CA LEU A 4 43.71 -21.85 -15.59
C LEU A 4 42.77 -20.73 -16.05
N ARG A 5 41.66 -21.10 -16.71
CA ARG A 5 40.46 -20.26 -16.66
C ARG A 5 39.76 -20.63 -15.37
N GLU A 6 40.04 -19.88 -14.31
CA GLU A 6 39.18 -19.88 -13.13
C GLU A 6 37.79 -19.46 -13.60
N GLU A 7 36.87 -20.41 -13.64
CA GLU A 7 35.44 -20.13 -13.76
C GLU A 7 35.04 -19.34 -12.52
N ILE A 8 34.88 -18.03 -12.68
CA ILE A 8 34.18 -17.21 -11.68
C ILE A 8 32.75 -17.75 -11.62
N LYS A 9 32.49 -18.68 -10.70
CA LYS A 9 31.14 -19.01 -10.28
C LYS A 9 30.60 -17.78 -9.55
N ILE A 10 29.90 -16.93 -10.29
CA ILE A 10 28.99 -15.96 -9.68
C ILE A 10 27.92 -16.81 -9.00
N GLU A 11 27.92 -16.84 -7.67
CA GLU A 11 26.86 -17.49 -6.91
C GLU A 11 25.56 -16.71 -7.16
N GLU A 12 24.68 -17.26 -7.99
CA GLU A 12 23.32 -16.77 -8.15
C GLU A 12 22.59 -16.89 -6.79
N LEU A 13 22.49 -15.78 -6.06
CA LEU A 13 21.70 -15.71 -4.84
C LEU A 13 20.25 -15.37 -5.18
N ASP A 14 19.40 -16.39 -5.16
CA ASP A 14 17.96 -16.16 -5.12
C ASP A 14 17.60 -15.31 -3.88
N ILE A 15 16.47 -14.61 -3.92
CA ILE A 15 16.06 -13.68 -2.85
C ILE A 15 15.92 -14.35 -1.48
N ILE A 16 15.57 -15.64 -1.42
CA ILE A 16 15.46 -16.39 -0.16
C ILE A 16 16.86 -16.58 0.41
N SER A 17 17.80 -17.02 -0.42
CA SER A 17 19.21 -17.17 -0.04
C SER A 17 19.84 -15.85 0.39
N TYR A 18 19.57 -14.75 -0.33
CA TYR A 18 19.99 -13.40 0.07
C TYR A 18 19.46 -13.01 1.45
N LEU A 19 18.16 -13.20 1.70
CA LEU A 19 17.52 -12.85 2.96
C LEU A 19 18.03 -13.70 4.12
N ASN A 20 18.18 -15.01 3.92
CA ASN A 20 18.75 -15.92 4.92
C ASN A 20 20.18 -15.50 5.30
N ASN A 21 21.02 -15.15 4.32
CA ASN A 21 22.39 -14.66 4.56
C ASN A 21 22.43 -13.32 5.32
N LYS A 22 21.35 -12.54 5.29
CA LYS A 22 21.18 -11.31 6.06
C LYS A 22 20.46 -11.53 7.40
N GLY A 23 20.24 -12.78 7.81
CA GLY A 23 19.59 -13.12 9.07
C GLY A 23 18.08 -12.87 9.07
N VAL A 24 17.42 -13.02 7.93
CA VAL A 24 15.96 -12.93 7.80
C VAL A 24 15.38 -14.30 7.48
N ASP A 25 14.46 -14.78 8.32
CA ASP A 25 13.88 -16.13 8.17
C ASP A 25 12.64 -16.11 7.28
N ILE A 26 12.58 -16.99 6.27
CA ILE A 26 11.37 -17.18 5.45
C ILE A 26 10.61 -18.43 5.92
N VAL A 27 9.40 -18.22 6.47
CA VAL A 27 8.63 -19.30 7.13
C VAL A 27 7.70 -20.06 6.18
N GLY A 28 7.30 -19.45 5.06
CA GLY A 28 6.43 -20.06 4.05
C GLY A 28 4.92 -20.03 4.34
N LYS A 29 4.50 -19.47 5.49
CA LYS A 29 3.07 -19.30 5.85
C LYS A 29 2.84 -18.02 6.65
N TYR A 30 1.60 -17.52 6.61
CA TYR A 30 1.21 -16.38 7.45
C TYR A 30 1.17 -16.77 8.94
N PHE A 31 1.41 -15.79 9.80
CA PHE A 31 1.34 -15.90 11.24
C PHE A 31 -0.05 -15.51 11.76
N ASP A 32 -0.44 -16.14 12.86
CA ASP A 32 -1.47 -15.61 13.73
C ASP A 32 -0.91 -14.45 14.54
N TYR A 33 -1.74 -13.44 14.76
CA TYR A 33 -1.34 -12.26 15.51
C TYR A 33 -2.57 -11.46 15.96
N ASP A 34 -2.36 -10.61 16.97
CA ASP A 34 -3.41 -9.72 17.49
C ASP A 34 -3.75 -8.63 16.48
N LYS A 35 -5.04 -8.56 16.11
CA LYS A 35 -5.57 -7.57 15.17
C LYS A 35 -5.84 -6.22 15.85
N LYS A 36 -5.93 -6.19 17.18
CA LYS A 36 -6.04 -4.95 17.96
C LYS A 36 -4.65 -4.34 18.12
N ILE A 37 -4.46 -3.16 17.54
CA ILE A 37 -3.16 -2.50 17.46
C ILE A 37 -3.27 -1.13 18.09
N THR A 38 -2.41 -0.87 19.07
CA THR A 38 -2.21 0.48 19.65
C THR A 38 -1.21 1.27 18.80
N THR A 39 -1.20 2.59 18.94
CA THR A 39 -0.20 3.46 18.26
C THR A 39 1.23 3.02 18.53
N LYS A 40 1.56 2.62 19.77
CA LYS A 40 2.88 2.10 20.13
C LYS A 40 3.24 0.83 19.33
N LYS A 41 2.35 -0.18 19.31
CA LYS A 41 2.57 -1.41 18.55
C LYS A 41 2.66 -1.14 17.04
N ALA A 42 1.90 -0.17 16.53
CA ALA A 42 1.99 0.23 15.13
C ALA A 42 3.36 0.86 14.81
N ALA A 43 3.89 1.72 15.68
CA ALA A 43 5.22 2.32 15.52
C ALA A 43 6.34 1.27 15.62
N GLU A 44 6.22 0.29 16.53
CA GLU A 44 7.14 -0.85 16.60
C GLU A 44 7.13 -1.66 15.29
N GLN A 45 5.94 -1.93 14.73
CA GLN A 45 5.84 -2.60 13.43
C GLN A 45 6.50 -1.79 12.32
N VAL A 46 6.32 -0.46 12.30
CA VAL A 46 6.99 0.43 11.35
C VAL A 46 8.51 0.30 11.44
N LYS A 47 9.08 0.21 12.65
CA LYS A 47 10.53 -0.01 12.80
C LYS A 47 10.99 -1.34 12.21
N ILE A 48 10.22 -2.42 12.39
CA ILE A 48 10.51 -3.72 11.76
C ILE A 48 10.48 -3.60 10.23
N MET A 49 9.49 -2.87 9.68
CA MET A 49 9.40 -2.60 8.23
C MET A 49 10.63 -1.88 7.70
N VAL A 50 11.03 -0.79 8.36
CA VAL A 50 12.21 -0.01 7.95
C VAL A 50 13.48 -0.85 8.00
N ASN A 51 13.65 -1.66 9.04
CA ASN A 51 14.81 -2.54 9.15
C ASN A 51 14.84 -3.57 8.01
N LEU A 52 13.68 -4.14 7.65
CA LEU A 52 13.60 -5.03 6.48
C LEU A 52 13.90 -4.29 5.17
N HIS A 53 13.36 -3.08 4.96
CA HIS A 53 13.64 -2.29 3.76
C HIS A 53 15.13 -1.95 3.64
N LYS A 54 15.82 -1.66 4.74
CA LYS A 54 17.27 -1.46 4.76
C LYS A 54 18.04 -2.72 4.36
N ILE A 55 17.58 -3.89 4.79
CA ILE A 55 18.17 -5.18 4.38
C ILE A 55 17.95 -5.45 2.90
N LEU A 56 16.79 -5.08 2.36
CA LEU A 56 16.41 -5.31 0.96
C LEU A 56 17.00 -4.28 -0.03
N LEU A 57 17.54 -3.18 0.47
CA LEU A 57 18.00 -2.05 -0.36
C LEU A 57 19.14 -2.49 -1.29
N GLY A 58 19.05 -2.15 -2.57
CA GLY A 58 20.06 -2.51 -3.56
C GLY A 58 20.11 -4.01 -3.90
N TYR A 59 19.09 -4.79 -3.50
CA TYR A 59 18.93 -6.13 -4.07
C TYR A 59 18.54 -5.97 -5.54
N ASN A 60 19.52 -6.16 -6.42
CA ASN A 60 19.27 -6.47 -7.81
C ASN A 60 19.40 -7.97 -8.02
N ASN A 61 18.51 -8.47 -8.85
CA ASN A 61 18.43 -9.89 -9.08
C ASN A 61 19.25 -10.27 -10.32
N GLU A 62 20.36 -10.96 -10.13
CA GLU A 62 21.03 -11.71 -11.21
C GLU A 62 20.38 -13.08 -11.46
N SER A 63 19.45 -13.53 -10.59
CA SER A 63 18.79 -14.84 -10.75
C SER A 63 17.67 -14.86 -11.81
N LEU A 64 17.34 -16.06 -12.29
CA LEU A 64 16.27 -16.32 -13.26
C LEU A 64 14.87 -15.89 -12.81
N VAL A 65 14.61 -15.71 -11.50
CA VAL A 65 13.27 -15.40 -10.96
C VAL A 65 12.98 -13.90 -10.97
N ARG A 66 12.37 -13.40 -12.04
CA ARG A 66 12.09 -11.96 -12.19
C ARG A 66 11.10 -11.42 -11.15
N ILE A 67 11.58 -10.59 -10.24
CA ILE A 67 10.73 -9.73 -9.40
C ILE A 67 10.15 -8.63 -10.29
N LYS A 68 8.82 -8.50 -10.31
CA LYS A 68 8.12 -7.47 -11.09
C LYS A 68 8.24 -6.09 -10.44
N SER A 69 8.26 -5.04 -11.26
CA SER A 69 8.01 -3.67 -10.80
C SER A 69 6.50 -3.41 -10.74
N THR A 70 6.08 -2.70 -9.70
CA THR A 70 4.70 -2.21 -9.57
C THR A 70 4.62 -0.71 -9.28
N ILE A 71 5.74 0.02 -9.49
CA ILE A 71 5.81 1.47 -9.40
C ILE A 71 4.70 2.12 -10.25
N GLY A 72 4.06 3.17 -9.73
CA GLY A 72 3.01 3.90 -10.47
C GLY A 72 1.64 3.23 -10.49
N LYS A 73 1.58 1.90 -10.33
CA LYS A 73 0.35 1.14 -10.56
C LYS A 73 -0.80 1.55 -9.66
N GLU A 74 -0.54 1.86 -8.39
CA GLU A 74 -1.58 2.25 -7.43
C GLU A 74 -2.22 3.59 -7.82
N ILE A 75 -1.40 4.60 -8.14
CA ILE A 75 -1.85 5.93 -8.58
C ILE A 75 -2.63 5.87 -9.89
N GLU A 76 -2.16 5.08 -10.86
CA GLU A 76 -2.89 4.92 -12.12
C GLU A 76 -4.23 4.19 -11.93
N ASN A 77 -4.29 3.20 -11.03
CA ASN A 77 -5.56 2.55 -10.70
C ASN A 77 -6.57 3.55 -10.10
N TYR A 78 -6.11 4.50 -9.27
CA TYR A 78 -6.98 5.56 -8.72
C TYR A 78 -7.53 6.47 -9.81
N LYS A 79 -6.69 6.92 -10.75
CA LYS A 79 -7.14 7.73 -11.89
C LYS A 79 -8.21 7.02 -12.70
N VAL A 80 -8.00 5.73 -12.99
CA VAL A 80 -8.98 4.89 -13.70
C VAL A 80 -10.27 4.76 -12.89
N GLN A 81 -10.18 4.51 -11.58
CA GLN A 81 -11.34 4.38 -10.70
C GLN A 81 -12.16 5.68 -10.66
N ILE A 82 -11.52 6.84 -10.45
CA ILE A 82 -12.17 8.16 -10.44
C ILE A 82 -12.95 8.37 -11.73
N ARG A 83 -12.33 8.15 -12.90
CA ARG A 83 -13.00 8.33 -14.21
C ARG A 83 -14.25 7.44 -14.34
N LYS A 84 -14.14 6.18 -13.95
CA LYS A 84 -15.26 5.23 -13.99
C LYS A 84 -16.41 5.65 -13.07
N LEU A 85 -16.10 6.08 -11.85
CA LEU A 85 -17.10 6.46 -10.86
C LEU A 85 -17.72 7.83 -11.18
N GLN A 86 -16.96 8.78 -11.71
CA GLN A 86 -17.50 10.06 -12.19
C GLN A 86 -18.53 9.85 -13.30
N LYS A 87 -18.25 8.95 -14.26
CA LYS A 87 -19.23 8.61 -15.30
C LYS A 87 -20.51 8.02 -14.71
N GLN A 88 -20.39 7.18 -13.67
CA GLN A 88 -21.54 6.59 -12.99
C GLN A 88 -22.35 7.64 -12.25
N TYR A 89 -21.68 8.52 -11.50
CA TYR A 89 -22.31 9.63 -10.80
C TYR A 89 -23.14 10.51 -11.75
N ASN A 90 -22.54 10.91 -12.88
CA ASN A 90 -23.22 11.74 -13.87
C ASN A 90 -24.43 11.02 -14.49
N ASN A 91 -24.33 9.70 -14.71
CA ASN A 91 -25.46 8.92 -15.20
C ASN A 91 -26.61 8.89 -14.20
N MET A 92 -26.34 8.70 -12.90
CA MET A 92 -27.37 8.72 -11.85
C MET A 92 -28.04 10.11 -11.76
N MET A 93 -27.27 11.18 -11.89
CA MET A 93 -27.80 12.55 -11.91
C MET A 93 -28.72 12.83 -13.11
N ASN A 94 -28.46 12.19 -14.26
CA ASN A 94 -29.23 12.41 -15.49
C ASN A 94 -30.42 11.47 -15.66
N LEU A 95 -30.27 10.19 -15.29
CA LEU A 95 -31.27 9.14 -15.53
C LEU A 95 -32.19 8.90 -14.33
N GLY A 96 -31.80 9.36 -13.14
CA GLY A 96 -32.53 9.16 -11.89
C GLY A 96 -31.88 8.14 -10.96
N ILE A 97 -32.45 8.04 -9.75
CA ILE A 97 -31.97 7.20 -8.65
C ILE A 97 -32.88 5.97 -8.52
N GLU A 98 -32.32 4.77 -8.52
CA GLU A 98 -33.09 3.52 -8.52
C GLU A 98 -33.25 2.90 -7.12
N ASN A 99 -32.35 3.22 -6.18
CA ASN A 99 -32.34 2.59 -4.86
C ASN A 99 -31.67 3.44 -3.77
N ASP A 100 -31.80 2.99 -2.51
CA ASP A 100 -31.29 3.71 -1.34
C ASP A 100 -29.76 3.81 -1.28
N PHE A 101 -29.04 2.86 -1.89
CA PHE A 101 -27.58 2.97 -1.96
C PHE A 101 -27.16 4.06 -2.96
N GLU A 102 -27.88 4.20 -4.07
CA GLU A 102 -27.64 5.29 -5.01
C GLU A 102 -28.00 6.67 -4.43
N LYS A 103 -29.04 6.76 -3.58
CA LYS A 103 -29.31 8.00 -2.81
C LYS A 103 -28.09 8.43 -1.99
N LEU A 104 -27.43 7.46 -1.34
CA LEU A 104 -26.20 7.69 -0.57
C LEU A 104 -25.02 8.09 -1.47
N ILE A 105 -24.91 7.52 -2.66
CA ILE A 105 -23.90 7.94 -3.64
C ILE A 105 -24.16 9.38 -4.12
N ILE A 106 -25.41 9.77 -4.35
CA ILE A 106 -25.72 11.13 -4.78
C ILE A 106 -25.39 12.16 -3.68
N SER A 107 -25.68 11.84 -2.41
CA SER A 107 -25.37 12.73 -1.28
C SER A 107 -23.88 12.97 -1.10
N ASP A 108 -23.06 11.90 -1.09
CA ASP A 108 -21.65 11.98 -0.66
C ASP A 108 -20.65 11.80 -1.81
N GLY A 109 -21.08 11.20 -2.92
CA GLY A 109 -20.21 10.76 -4.00
C GLY A 109 -19.47 11.90 -4.70
N LYS A 110 -20.09 13.09 -4.83
CA LYS A 110 -19.43 14.26 -5.42
C LYS A 110 -18.25 14.73 -4.59
N ILE A 111 -18.45 14.86 -3.28
CA ILE A 111 -17.40 15.26 -2.32
C ILE A 111 -16.26 14.24 -2.34
N LEU A 112 -16.58 12.94 -2.32
CA LEU A 112 -15.58 11.86 -2.38
C LEU A 112 -14.77 11.89 -3.69
N LEU A 113 -15.43 12.12 -4.83
CA LEU A 113 -14.75 12.22 -6.13
C LEU A 113 -13.85 13.44 -6.21
N ASP A 114 -14.27 14.57 -5.66
CA ASP A 114 -13.49 15.80 -5.67
C ASP A 114 -12.29 15.70 -4.73
N GLN A 115 -12.47 15.12 -3.53
CA GLN A 115 -11.35 14.75 -2.65
C GLN A 115 -10.37 13.82 -3.35
N ALA A 116 -10.85 12.76 -4.02
CA ALA A 116 -10.00 11.81 -4.72
C ALA A 116 -9.20 12.47 -5.85
N LYS A 117 -9.80 13.38 -6.64
CA LYS A 117 -9.10 14.15 -7.67
C LYS A 117 -8.04 15.06 -7.06
N HIS A 118 -8.43 15.82 -6.03
CA HIS A 118 -7.51 16.72 -5.33
C HIS A 118 -6.26 15.98 -4.82
N VAL A 119 -6.43 14.79 -4.23
CA VAL A 119 -5.31 13.96 -3.79
C VAL A 119 -4.39 13.58 -4.96
N ILE A 120 -4.93 13.18 -6.10
CA ILE A 120 -4.12 12.83 -7.28
C ILE A 120 -3.36 14.06 -7.79
N ASP A 121 -4.04 15.19 -7.94
CA ASP A 121 -3.42 16.43 -8.42
C ASP A 121 -2.32 16.91 -7.46
N TYR A 122 -2.55 16.77 -6.15
CA TYR A 122 -1.55 17.03 -5.12
C TYR A 122 -0.31 16.13 -5.30
N ILE A 123 -0.48 14.82 -5.44
CA ILE A 123 0.64 13.89 -5.64
C ILE A 123 1.49 14.32 -6.84
N TYR A 124 0.86 14.55 -8.01
CA TYR A 124 1.58 14.93 -9.24
C TYR A 124 2.30 16.28 -9.13
N SER A 125 1.73 17.24 -8.39
CA SER A 125 2.35 18.56 -8.17
C SER A 125 3.42 18.59 -7.07
N HIS A 126 3.60 17.51 -6.30
CA HIS A 126 4.51 17.45 -5.13
C HIS A 126 5.63 16.42 -5.30
N ASN A 127 6.37 16.52 -6.41
CA ASN A 127 7.59 15.77 -6.68
C ASN A 127 7.42 14.23 -6.73
N TYR A 128 6.26 13.75 -7.20
CA TYR A 128 6.00 12.32 -7.33
C TYR A 128 7.04 11.59 -8.20
N PHE A 129 7.42 12.18 -9.34
CA PHE A 129 8.43 11.60 -10.22
C PHE A 129 9.82 11.54 -9.58
N GLY A 130 10.19 12.51 -8.75
CA GLY A 130 11.45 12.44 -8.00
C GLY A 130 11.45 11.31 -6.95
N ILE A 131 10.29 11.02 -6.34
CA ILE A 131 10.16 9.86 -5.43
C ILE A 131 10.32 8.55 -6.20
N ILE A 132 9.75 8.46 -7.41
CA ILE A 132 9.93 7.32 -8.32
C ILE A 132 11.39 7.15 -8.71
N GLU A 133 12.04 8.21 -9.18
CA GLU A 133 13.44 8.18 -9.61
C GLU A 133 14.35 7.70 -8.47
N ARG A 134 14.18 8.23 -7.25
CA ARG A 134 14.89 7.75 -6.06
C ARG A 134 14.69 6.26 -5.83
N SER A 135 13.44 5.79 -5.87
CA SER A 135 13.12 4.37 -5.63
C SER A 135 13.77 3.46 -6.68
N MET A 136 13.77 3.89 -7.94
CA MET A 136 14.45 3.18 -9.03
C MET A 136 15.97 3.15 -8.84
N ASN A 137 16.59 4.29 -8.53
CA ASN A 137 18.04 4.39 -8.33
C ASN A 137 18.54 3.62 -7.10
N ARG A 138 17.67 3.42 -6.10
CA ARG A 138 17.96 2.65 -4.88
C ARG A 138 17.52 1.19 -4.97
N GLU A 139 16.89 0.80 -6.07
CA GLU A 139 16.33 -0.55 -6.29
C GLU A 139 15.41 -0.99 -5.14
N GLU A 140 14.51 -0.10 -4.74
CA GLU A 140 13.67 -0.33 -3.56
C GLU A 140 12.66 -1.47 -3.76
N LEU A 141 12.62 -2.36 -2.78
CA LEU A 141 11.69 -3.49 -2.73
C LEU A 141 10.65 -3.30 -1.63
N CYS A 142 9.40 -3.56 -2.00
CA CYS A 142 8.28 -3.68 -1.09
C CYS A 142 7.93 -5.14 -0.86
N ILE A 143 7.70 -5.53 0.39
CA ILE A 143 7.23 -6.88 0.75
C ILE A 143 5.71 -7.01 0.56
N GLY A 144 5.00 -5.88 0.43
CA GLY A 144 3.59 -5.76 0.11
C GLY A 144 2.64 -5.98 1.30
N ARG A 145 2.95 -6.95 2.17
CA ARG A 145 2.19 -7.21 3.41
C ARG A 145 3.11 -7.12 4.61
N CYS A 146 2.99 -6.00 5.32
CA CYS A 146 3.89 -5.64 6.42
C CYS A 146 3.29 -5.73 7.81
N ASP A 147 2.10 -6.32 7.99
CA ASP A 147 1.51 -6.50 9.32
C ASP A 147 2.01 -7.78 10.00
N GLY A 148 1.74 -7.91 11.31
CA GLY A 148 2.19 -9.04 12.13
C GLY A 148 1.84 -10.44 11.60
N SER A 149 0.87 -10.57 10.70
CA SER A 149 0.60 -11.84 10.01
C SER A 149 1.64 -12.24 8.96
N ASN A 150 2.53 -11.34 8.54
CA ASN A 150 3.51 -11.63 7.51
C ASN A 150 4.91 -11.11 7.83
N LEU A 151 5.03 -10.14 8.72
CA LEU A 151 6.31 -9.58 9.14
C LEU A 151 6.31 -9.42 10.65
N LYS A 152 7.22 -10.09 11.36
CA LYS A 152 7.39 -9.96 12.80
C LYS A 152 8.86 -10.04 13.19
N LEU A 153 9.18 -9.57 14.38
CA LEU A 153 10.47 -9.73 15.00
C LEU A 153 10.34 -10.76 16.12
N ASP A 154 11.17 -11.80 16.07
CA ASP A 154 11.40 -12.72 17.19
C ASP A 154 12.88 -12.64 17.56
N LYS A 155 13.68 -13.70 17.39
CA LYS A 155 15.15 -13.60 17.41
C LYS A 155 15.69 -12.82 16.20
N ASN A 156 15.13 -13.11 15.03
CA ASN A 156 15.42 -12.49 13.74
C ASN A 156 14.14 -11.87 13.16
N ILE A 157 14.28 -11.08 12.10
CA ILE A 157 13.12 -10.69 11.30
C ILE A 157 12.60 -11.94 10.60
N GLN A 158 11.30 -12.19 10.71
CA GLN A 158 10.65 -13.32 10.06
C GLN A 158 9.61 -12.84 9.06
N ILE A 159 9.66 -13.42 7.85
CA ILE A 159 8.72 -13.17 6.78
C ILE A 159 7.89 -14.44 6.56
N GLY A 160 6.56 -14.29 6.61
CA GLY A 160 5.64 -15.38 6.34
C GLY A 160 5.70 -15.83 4.89
N THR A 161 5.53 -14.90 3.95
CA THR A 161 5.60 -15.18 2.51
C THR A 161 6.06 -13.98 1.70
N LEU A 162 6.78 -14.27 0.60
CA LEU A 162 7.25 -13.31 -0.41
C LEU A 162 6.25 -13.11 -1.57
N LYS A 163 5.02 -13.64 -1.47
CA LYS A 163 4.02 -13.63 -2.56
C LYS A 163 3.77 -12.25 -3.19
N TYR A 164 3.92 -11.18 -2.42
CA TYR A 164 3.63 -9.81 -2.87
C TYR A 164 4.88 -8.95 -3.07
N LEU A 165 6.08 -9.57 -3.04
CA LEU A 165 7.34 -8.88 -3.25
C LEU A 165 7.36 -8.22 -4.64
N SER A 166 7.79 -6.96 -4.70
CA SER A 166 7.92 -6.21 -5.96
C SER A 166 8.81 -5.00 -5.81
N TYR A 167 9.46 -4.57 -6.89
CA TYR A 167 10.09 -3.25 -6.94
C TYR A 167 9.00 -2.17 -6.86
N ASN A 168 9.10 -1.30 -5.86
CA ASN A 168 8.14 -0.22 -5.63
C ASN A 168 8.71 0.82 -4.63
N LEU A 169 8.00 1.94 -4.47
CA LEU A 169 8.29 2.94 -3.45
C LEU A 169 8.04 2.33 -2.06
N VAL A 170 9.01 2.32 -1.16
CA VAL A 170 8.85 1.77 0.21
C VAL A 170 7.66 2.41 0.98
N GLU A 171 7.27 3.62 0.61
CA GLU A 171 6.06 4.32 1.06
C GLU A 171 4.78 3.49 0.86
N GLU A 172 4.70 2.68 -0.20
CA GLU A 172 3.53 1.86 -0.51
C GLU A 172 3.27 0.78 0.54
N ASP A 173 4.33 0.25 1.16
CA ASP A 173 4.21 -0.74 2.24
C ASP A 173 3.62 -0.10 3.50
N LEU A 174 4.09 1.10 3.88
CA LEU A 174 3.50 1.85 4.99
C LEU A 174 2.05 2.23 4.71
N TYR A 175 1.76 2.76 3.53
CA TYR A 175 0.41 3.14 3.13
C TYR A 175 -0.56 1.95 3.27
N LYS A 176 -0.20 0.79 2.73
CA LYS A 176 -1.02 -0.44 2.84
C LYS A 176 -1.19 -0.87 4.29
N TYR A 177 -0.16 -0.73 5.12
CA TYR A 177 -0.24 -1.04 6.55
C TYR A 177 -1.21 -0.12 7.28
N ILE A 178 -1.10 1.21 7.11
CA ILE A 178 -2.01 2.20 7.71
C ILE A 178 -3.46 1.91 7.32
N LYS A 179 -3.78 1.76 6.03
CA LYS A 179 -5.15 1.47 5.57
C LYS A 179 -5.68 0.17 6.17
N LYS A 180 -4.83 -0.84 6.35
CA LYS A 180 -5.22 -2.12 6.94
C LYS A 180 -5.53 -2.00 8.44
N ILE A 181 -4.80 -1.16 9.17
CA ILE A 181 -5.07 -0.86 10.59
C ILE A 181 -6.41 -0.13 10.72
N LYS A 182 -6.62 0.92 9.93
CA LYS A 182 -7.85 1.74 9.95
C LYS A 182 -9.10 0.92 9.65
N ARG A 183 -9.05 0.03 8.65
CA ARG A 183 -10.17 -0.87 8.32
C ARG A 183 -10.56 -1.82 9.45
N ARG A 184 -9.71 -2.00 10.47
CA ARG A 184 -10.00 -2.79 11.67
C ARG A 184 -10.52 -1.95 12.84
N ASN A 185 -10.83 -0.68 12.61
CA ASN A 185 -11.29 0.28 13.62
C ASN A 185 -10.29 0.45 14.78
N ASN A 186 -9.00 0.30 14.49
CA ASN A 186 -7.96 0.68 15.45
C ASN A 186 -7.69 2.17 15.31
N TYR A 187 -7.70 2.89 16.44
CA TYR A 187 -7.29 4.29 16.49
C TYR A 187 -5.76 4.38 16.49
N ILE A 188 -5.20 5.10 15.53
CA ILE A 188 -3.77 5.35 15.39
C ILE A 188 -3.51 6.81 15.03
N ASP A 189 -2.36 7.31 15.45
CA ASP A 189 -1.85 8.59 14.96
C ASP A 189 -1.14 8.37 13.62
N GLU A 190 -1.86 8.60 12.52
CA GLU A 190 -1.36 8.43 11.16
C GLU A 190 -0.19 9.37 10.85
N GLU A 191 -0.24 10.61 11.34
CA GLU A 191 0.81 11.58 11.06
C GLU A 191 2.10 11.21 11.77
N GLU A 192 2.00 10.75 13.02
CA GLU A 192 3.16 10.29 13.76
C GLU A 192 3.77 9.04 13.12
N LEU A 193 2.97 8.07 12.68
CA LEU A 193 3.50 6.89 11.98
C LEU A 193 4.21 7.25 10.67
N ILE A 194 3.68 8.22 9.91
CA ILE A 194 4.31 8.72 8.69
C ILE A 194 5.65 9.39 9.01
N LYS A 195 5.71 10.23 10.04
CA LYS A 195 6.94 10.90 10.47
C LYS A 195 7.99 9.90 10.93
N VAL A 196 7.63 8.96 11.81
CA VAL A 196 8.52 7.90 12.30
C VAL A 196 9.09 7.12 11.13
N PHE A 197 8.25 6.65 10.20
CA PHE A 197 8.71 5.90 9.04
C PHE A 197 9.67 6.70 8.16
N ALA A 198 9.31 7.94 7.82
CA ALA A 198 10.11 8.78 6.93
C ALA A 198 11.48 9.12 7.56
N TYR A 199 11.50 9.42 8.85
CA TYR A 199 12.73 9.70 9.59
C TYR A 199 13.64 8.47 9.66
N GLU A 200 13.12 7.34 10.11
CA GLU A 200 13.88 6.08 10.27
C GLU A 200 14.39 5.53 8.93
N SER A 201 13.67 5.83 7.83
CA SER A 201 14.02 5.43 6.46
C SER A 201 14.90 6.46 5.73
N HIS A 202 15.25 7.58 6.37
CA HIS A 202 15.97 8.70 5.74
C HIS A 202 15.32 9.18 4.43
N LEU A 203 13.99 9.32 4.46
CA LEU A 203 13.20 9.82 3.35
C LEU A 203 13.01 11.33 3.44
N SER A 204 12.86 11.96 2.28
CA SER A 204 12.66 13.40 2.21
C SER A 204 11.25 13.82 2.65
N LYS A 205 11.04 15.12 2.85
CA LYS A 205 9.71 15.71 3.07
C LYS A 205 8.71 15.36 1.95
N TYR A 206 9.16 15.10 0.73
CA TYR A 206 8.29 14.72 -0.37
C TYR A 206 7.63 13.35 -0.13
N SER A 207 8.34 12.42 0.50
CA SER A 207 7.76 11.11 0.89
C SER A 207 6.69 11.26 1.97
N ILE A 208 6.87 12.20 2.91
CA ILE A 208 5.85 12.54 3.92
C ILE A 208 4.59 13.08 3.23
N ASN A 209 4.75 14.03 2.31
CA ASN A 209 3.63 14.62 1.56
C ASN A 209 2.91 13.56 0.71
N TYR A 210 3.66 12.69 0.04
CA TYR A 210 3.12 11.56 -0.73
C TYR A 210 2.28 10.62 0.14
N LEU A 211 2.80 10.22 1.31
CA LEU A 211 2.10 9.35 2.25
C LEU A 211 0.82 10.00 2.82
N LYS A 212 0.88 11.29 3.18
CA LYS A 212 -0.29 12.05 3.64
C LYS A 212 -1.37 12.10 2.56
N ALA A 213 -0.99 12.38 1.32
CA ALA A 213 -1.90 12.40 0.19
C ALA A 213 -2.52 11.00 -0.05
N LEU A 214 -1.70 9.94 -0.13
CA LEU A 214 -2.17 8.56 -0.29
C LEU A 214 -3.15 8.14 0.83
N CYS A 215 -2.85 8.47 2.08
CA CYS A 215 -3.72 8.12 3.21
C CYS A 215 -5.05 8.89 3.19
N SER A 216 -5.06 10.09 2.60
CA SER A 216 -6.25 10.91 2.37
C SER A 216 -7.11 10.43 1.19
N PHE A 217 -6.63 9.48 0.37
CA PHE A 217 -7.43 8.92 -0.70
C PHE A 217 -8.55 7.99 -0.16
N PRO A 218 -9.83 8.20 -0.53
CA PRO A 218 -10.97 7.42 -0.04
C PRO A 218 -11.11 6.06 -0.75
N LYS A 219 -10.03 5.26 -0.71
CA LYS A 219 -9.88 4.01 -1.48
C LYS A 219 -10.96 3.00 -1.17
N ASP A 220 -11.20 2.70 0.10
CA ASP A 220 -12.09 1.61 0.49
C ASP A 220 -13.55 2.02 0.26
N THR A 221 -13.92 3.30 0.46
CA THR A 221 -15.24 3.85 0.09
C THR A 221 -15.50 3.78 -1.41
N LEU A 222 -14.59 4.29 -2.24
CA LEU A 222 -14.73 4.23 -3.70
C LEU A 222 -14.76 2.78 -4.21
N LYS A 223 -14.05 1.87 -3.55
CA LYS A 223 -14.09 0.44 -3.87
C LYS A 223 -15.43 -0.22 -3.54
N VAL A 224 -16.14 0.23 -2.50
CA VAL A 224 -17.51 -0.24 -2.22
C VAL A 224 -18.45 0.21 -3.34
N TRP A 225 -18.36 1.48 -3.75
CA TRP A 225 -19.12 2.02 -4.88
C TRP A 225 -18.83 1.25 -6.19
N GLU A 226 -17.56 1.00 -6.51
CA GLU A 226 -17.21 0.25 -7.73
C GLU A 226 -17.75 -1.19 -7.74
N LYS A 227 -17.82 -1.84 -6.57
CA LYS A 227 -18.35 -3.19 -6.44
C LYS A 227 -19.87 -3.27 -6.60
N TYR A 228 -20.59 -2.22 -6.23
CA TYR A 228 -22.04 -2.15 -6.41
C TYR A 228 -22.44 -2.35 -7.87
N LYS A 229 -21.75 -1.68 -8.81
CA LYS A 229 -22.00 -1.87 -10.24
C LYS A 229 -21.70 -3.29 -10.73
N ASN A 230 -20.66 -3.89 -10.17
CA ASN A 230 -20.18 -5.22 -10.54
C ASN A 230 -20.67 -6.29 -9.56
N ASN A 231 -21.90 -6.18 -9.01
CA ASN A 231 -22.42 -6.99 -7.90
C ASN A 231 -22.60 -8.50 -8.26
N LYS A 232 -21.51 -9.17 -8.60
CA LYS A 232 -21.44 -10.61 -8.87
C LYS A 232 -21.69 -11.45 -7.62
N LYS A 233 -21.77 -10.83 -6.43
CA LYS A 233 -21.94 -11.50 -5.14
C LYS A 233 -23.36 -11.39 -4.58
N LEU A 234 -24.31 -10.83 -5.35
CA LEU A 234 -25.72 -10.71 -4.96
C LEU A 234 -25.94 -10.03 -3.60
N LYS A 235 -25.09 -9.05 -3.25
CA LYS A 235 -25.28 -8.27 -2.03
C LYS A 235 -26.50 -7.38 -2.13
N THR A 236 -27.16 -7.13 -0.99
CA THR A 236 -28.29 -6.20 -0.92
C THR A 236 -27.83 -4.74 -0.89
N TYR A 237 -28.72 -3.81 -1.20
CA TYR A 237 -28.44 -2.37 -1.12
C TYR A 237 -28.13 -1.92 0.31
N GLU A 238 -28.73 -2.56 1.31
CA GLU A 238 -28.44 -2.31 2.72
C GLU A 238 -27.01 -2.73 3.08
N GLU A 239 -26.56 -3.89 2.61
CA GLU A 239 -25.18 -4.35 2.84
C GLU A 239 -24.14 -3.43 2.19
N PHE A 240 -24.43 -2.89 1.00
CA PHE A 240 -23.58 -1.88 0.36
C PHE A 240 -23.58 -0.57 1.16
N SER A 241 -24.75 -0.08 1.56
CA SER A 241 -24.90 1.14 2.36
C SER A 241 -24.12 1.04 3.67
N LYS A 242 -24.22 -0.09 4.37
CA LYS A 242 -23.47 -0.36 5.60
C LYS A 242 -21.96 -0.36 5.37
N GLN A 243 -21.48 -1.03 4.32
CA GLN A 243 -20.05 -1.06 4.00
C GLN A 243 -19.52 0.33 3.62
N PHE A 244 -20.30 1.09 2.86
CA PHE A 244 -19.94 2.44 2.41
C PHE A 244 -19.81 3.39 3.60
N LYS A 245 -20.85 3.47 4.45
CA LYS A 245 -20.81 4.27 5.69
C LYS A 245 -19.66 3.86 6.61
N ASN A 246 -19.47 2.56 6.83
CA ASN A 246 -18.36 2.07 7.65
C ASN A 246 -16.99 2.48 7.09
N SER A 247 -16.82 2.46 5.76
CA SER A 247 -15.57 2.91 5.13
C SER A 247 -15.36 4.42 5.25
N MET A 248 -16.40 5.21 5.05
CA MET A 248 -16.31 6.66 5.22
C MET A 248 -15.87 7.04 6.62
N ASN A 249 -16.41 6.38 7.65
CA ASN A 249 -16.10 6.69 9.05
C ASN A 249 -14.60 6.65 9.39
N TYR A 250 -13.79 5.84 8.70
CA TYR A 250 -12.34 5.84 8.89
C TYR A 250 -11.57 6.52 7.75
N GLU A 251 -12.20 6.95 6.65
CA GLU A 251 -11.53 7.62 5.51
C GLU A 251 -11.78 9.13 5.43
N THR A 252 -12.68 9.71 6.22
CA THR A 252 -13.07 11.13 6.17
C THR A 252 -11.97 12.12 6.59
N LYS A 253 -10.82 11.66 7.09
CA LYS A 253 -9.72 12.56 7.48
C LYS A 253 -8.87 12.95 6.27
N ILE A 254 -8.82 14.24 5.97
CA ILE A 254 -7.90 14.85 5.00
C ILE A 254 -6.63 15.28 5.74
N LEU A 255 -5.45 14.94 5.19
CA LEU A 255 -4.13 15.25 5.78
C LEU A 255 -3.32 16.27 4.97
N ILE A 256 -3.85 16.74 3.83
CA ILE A 256 -3.21 17.66 2.87
C ILE A 256 -4.08 18.87 2.59
#